data_AF-A0A915ZLY5-F1
#
_entry.id   AF-A0A915ZLY5-F1
#
_cell.length_a   1.000
_cell.length_b   1.000
_cell.length_c   1.000
_cell.angle_alpha   90.00
_cell.angle_beta   90.00
_cell.angle_gamma   90.00
#
_symmetry.space_group_name_H-M   'P 1'
#
loop_
_entity.id
_entity.type
_entity.pdbx_description
1 polymer ?
#
loop_
_entity_poly.entity_id
_entity_poly.type
_entity_poly.pdbx_seq_one_letter_code
_entity_poly.pdbx_strand_id
1 'polypeptide(L)'
;METLCNELKVEIFRYVLTPIALVLLNRNWYSTSQDPHARAEWIIYKYGRAHALFHAIRLGNHFVTVEVVQILLAKKAIISRYFMQRLMIQFGTYDPKLIEMRSRYNINTDIPKEKPWASELPLPIFIKLLAEASNELDDIAIRGNDLELFHYLTAGALTINQAPAVLLENLKNIEDLILNKKFIPFPPRPKDTPAYKSPSGGATENYPSRDGYENNRQVNLISRAILIHPDLVILWKKIGYNEICSDFNELVVEGTLLVCFPPSPPNNWKTPLNCSNHE
;
A
#
# COMPACT_ATOMS: atom_id res chain seq x y z
N MET A 1 11.00 26.62 -24.49
CA MET A 1 10.47 26.07 -23.22
C MET A 1 9.93 27.17 -22.29
N GLU A 2 10.44 28.40 -22.32
CA GLU A 2 9.89 29.52 -21.53
C GLU A 2 8.47 29.92 -21.96
N THR A 3 8.09 29.63 -23.19
CA THR A 3 6.79 29.95 -23.81
C THR A 3 5.68 28.92 -23.58
N LEU A 4 5.97 27.79 -22.90
CA LEU A 4 4.95 26.77 -22.68
C LEU A 4 3.96 27.24 -21.61
N CYS A 5 2.66 27.14 -21.89
CA CYS A 5 1.61 27.40 -20.90
C CYS A 5 1.78 26.50 -19.68
N ASN A 6 1.42 26.99 -18.49
CA ASN A 6 1.56 26.26 -17.24
C ASN A 6 0.77 24.94 -17.24
N GLU A 7 -0.41 24.90 -17.87
CA GLU A 7 -1.21 23.67 -18.00
C GLU A 7 -0.46 22.56 -18.75
N LEU A 8 0.19 22.91 -19.87
CA LEU A 8 1.00 21.97 -20.64
C LEU A 8 2.25 21.53 -19.87
N LYS A 9 2.83 22.40 -19.03
CA LYS A 9 3.95 22.01 -18.16
C LYS A 9 3.49 20.98 -17.13
N VAL A 10 2.35 21.20 -16.49
CA VAL A 10 1.76 20.24 -15.55
C VAL A 10 1.49 18.90 -16.23
N GLU A 11 0.92 18.93 -17.43
CA GLU A 11 0.63 17.73 -18.21
C GLU A 11 1.90 16.96 -18.57
N ILE A 12 2.95 17.63 -19.05
CA ILE A 12 4.24 17.01 -19.33
C ILE A 12 4.85 16.45 -18.04
N PHE A 13 4.83 17.24 -16.96
CA PHE A 13 5.41 16.87 -15.67
C PHE A 13 4.78 15.59 -15.11
N ARG A 14 3.48 15.38 -15.32
CA ARG A 14 2.75 14.18 -14.91
C ARG A 14 3.39 12.87 -15.43
N TYR A 15 3.92 12.89 -16.65
CA TYR A 15 4.50 11.70 -17.30
C TYR A 15 6.00 11.49 -16.99
N VAL A 16 6.61 12.36 -16.18
CA VAL A 16 8.04 12.29 -15.89
C VAL A 16 8.33 11.17 -14.88
N LEU A 17 9.15 10.20 -15.28
CA LEU A 17 9.55 9.09 -14.40
C LEU A 17 10.32 9.58 -13.15
N THR A 18 11.28 10.48 -13.38
CA THR A 18 12.21 10.99 -12.36
C THR A 18 12.19 12.52 -12.33
N PRO A 19 11.28 13.15 -11.57
CA PRO A 19 11.10 14.60 -11.56
C PRO A 19 12.37 15.39 -11.21
N ILE A 20 13.23 14.84 -10.35
CA ILE A 20 14.42 15.56 -9.88
C ILE A 20 15.39 15.90 -11.02
N ALA A 21 15.54 15.03 -12.01
CA ALA A 21 16.38 15.31 -13.18
C ALA A 21 15.85 16.51 -13.95
N LEU A 22 14.52 16.59 -14.16
CA LEU A 22 13.89 17.69 -14.88
C LEU A 22 13.97 19.01 -14.10
N VAL A 23 13.78 18.93 -12.78
CA VAL A 23 13.84 20.07 -11.87
C VAL A 23 15.22 20.71 -11.81
N LEU A 24 16.29 19.90 -11.84
CA LEU A 24 17.67 20.39 -11.79
C LEU A 24 18.10 21.10 -13.08
N LEU A 25 17.46 20.80 -14.22
CA LEU A 25 17.80 21.38 -15.52
C LEU A 25 17.28 22.81 -15.70
N ASN A 26 16.16 23.19 -15.09
CA ASN A 26 15.52 24.48 -15.36
C ASN A 26 14.67 25.01 -14.18
N ARG A 27 14.79 26.31 -13.88
CA ARG A 27 13.99 27.00 -12.84
C ARG A 27 12.49 26.97 -13.11
N ASN A 28 12.05 26.97 -14.37
CA ASN A 28 10.64 26.83 -14.73
C ASN A 28 10.09 25.46 -14.34
N TRP A 29 10.85 24.39 -14.55
CA TRP A 29 10.47 23.04 -14.12
C TRP A 29 10.53 22.89 -12.61
N TYR A 30 11.48 23.56 -11.94
CA TYR A 30 11.46 23.69 -10.50
C TYR A 30 10.15 24.36 -10.03
N SER A 31 9.75 25.49 -10.61
CA SER A 31 8.48 26.15 -10.28
C SER A 31 7.26 25.24 -10.49
N THR A 32 7.19 24.52 -11.62
CA THR A 32 6.13 23.52 -11.86
C THR A 32 6.16 22.40 -10.83
N SER A 33 7.33 21.94 -10.39
CA SER A 33 7.43 20.91 -9.34
C SER A 33 7.00 21.38 -7.95
N GLN A 34 6.92 22.70 -7.73
CA GLN A 34 6.39 23.28 -6.49
C GLN A 34 4.87 23.46 -6.51
N ASP A 35 4.24 23.38 -7.69
CA ASP A 35 2.79 23.49 -7.81
C ASP A 35 2.07 22.28 -7.16
N PRO A 36 1.17 22.49 -6.19
CA PRO A 36 0.43 21.40 -5.55
C PRO A 36 -0.38 20.55 -6.53
N HIS A 37 -0.94 21.16 -7.58
CA HIS A 37 -1.72 20.43 -8.58
C HIS A 37 -0.83 19.50 -9.42
N ALA A 38 0.33 19.99 -9.88
CA ALA A 38 1.32 19.17 -10.58
C ALA A 38 1.80 17.97 -9.73
N ARG A 39 2.04 18.19 -8.44
CA ARG A 39 2.44 17.12 -7.50
C ARG A 39 1.36 16.05 -7.35
N ALA A 40 0.11 16.48 -7.17
CA ALA A 40 -1.02 15.58 -7.02
C ALA A 40 -1.27 14.75 -8.29
N GLU A 41 -1.27 15.40 -9.46
CA GLU A 41 -1.38 14.73 -10.77
C GLU A 41 -0.28 13.71 -10.99
N TRP A 42 0.97 14.08 -10.71
CA TRP A 42 2.10 13.19 -10.87
C TRP A 42 2.01 11.95 -9.97
N ILE A 43 1.62 12.12 -8.69
CA ILE A 43 1.45 10.97 -7.78
C ILE A 43 0.33 10.05 -8.23
N ILE A 44 -0.83 10.60 -8.60
CA ILE A 44 -1.97 9.78 -9.02
C ILE A 44 -1.62 9.03 -10.30
N TYR A 45 -0.93 9.66 -11.24
CA TYR A 45 -0.51 9.01 -12.47
C TYR A 45 0.52 7.90 -12.21
N LYS A 46 1.49 8.14 -11.31
CA LYS A 46 2.59 7.21 -11.06
C LYS A 46 2.21 6.01 -10.19
N TYR A 47 1.35 6.21 -9.19
CA TYR A 47 1.05 5.20 -8.16
C TYR A 47 -0.44 4.84 -8.05
N GLY A 48 -1.29 5.44 -8.88
CA GLY A 48 -2.73 5.24 -8.79
C GLY A 48 -3.38 5.99 -7.62
N ARG A 49 -4.71 6.00 -7.62
CA ARG A 49 -5.51 6.67 -6.57
C ARG A 49 -5.47 5.94 -5.23
N ALA A 50 -5.30 4.62 -5.26
CA ALA A 50 -5.29 3.74 -4.11
C ALA A 50 -4.13 4.03 -3.15
N HIS A 51 -2.93 4.26 -3.70
CA HIS A 51 -1.72 4.47 -2.89
C HIS A 51 -1.18 5.90 -2.95
N ALA A 52 -1.89 6.82 -3.59
CA ALA A 52 -1.49 8.22 -3.73
C ALA A 52 -1.15 8.88 -2.39
N LEU A 53 -2.01 8.73 -1.38
CA LEU A 53 -1.81 9.33 -0.06
C LEU A 53 -0.58 8.74 0.66
N PHE A 54 -0.40 7.42 0.58
CA PHE A 54 0.78 6.75 1.12
C PHE A 54 2.07 7.31 0.51
N HIS A 55 2.14 7.36 -0.82
CA HIS A 55 3.32 7.85 -1.51
C HIS A 55 3.57 9.34 -1.29
N ALA A 56 2.52 10.17 -1.19
CA ALA A 56 2.66 11.60 -0.90
C ALA A 56 3.36 11.83 0.45
N ILE A 57 2.92 11.12 1.48
CA ILE A 57 3.50 11.22 2.83
C ILE A 57 4.90 10.61 2.87
N ARG A 58 5.11 9.45 2.23
CA ARG A 58 6.41 8.75 2.21
C ARG A 58 7.52 9.57 1.54
N LEU A 59 7.17 10.43 0.56
CA LEU A 59 8.12 11.35 -0.07
C LEU A 59 8.54 12.50 0.85
N GLY A 60 7.88 12.68 2.00
CA GLY A 60 8.28 13.55 3.08
C GLY A 60 7.74 14.97 3.00
N ASN A 61 8.12 15.77 4.00
CA ASN A 61 7.54 17.08 4.30
C ASN A 61 7.77 18.14 3.22
N HIS A 62 8.81 17.99 2.39
CA HIS A 62 9.05 18.88 1.26
C HIS A 62 8.07 18.64 0.10
N PHE A 63 7.49 17.45 0.03
CA PHE A 63 6.55 17.07 -1.01
C PHE A 63 5.10 17.35 -0.60
N VAL A 64 4.69 16.89 0.57
CA VAL A 64 3.28 16.92 1.00
C VAL A 64 2.93 18.24 1.70
N THR A 65 1.92 18.93 1.17
CA THR A 65 1.29 20.10 1.80
C THR A 65 -0.20 19.83 2.04
N VAL A 66 -0.85 20.71 2.80
CA VAL A 66 -2.31 20.63 2.99
C VAL A 66 -3.04 20.77 1.65
N GLU A 67 -2.57 21.64 0.74
CA GLU A 67 -3.19 21.77 -0.59
C GLU A 67 -3.01 20.51 -1.42
N VAL A 68 -1.84 19.87 -1.40
CA VAL A 68 -1.61 18.60 -2.12
C VAL A 68 -2.61 17.55 -1.65
N VAL A 69 -2.80 17.41 -0.33
CA VAL A 69 -3.77 16.45 0.23
C VAL A 69 -5.19 16.81 -0.18
N GLN A 70 -5.59 18.08 -0.13
CA GLN A 70 -6.91 18.50 -0.59
C GLN A 70 -7.15 18.17 -2.07
N ILE A 71 -6.16 18.41 -2.93
CA ILE A 71 -6.26 18.11 -4.36
C ILE A 71 -6.32 16.59 -4.60
N LEU A 72 -5.53 15.80 -3.86
CA LEU A 72 -5.58 14.33 -3.94
C LEU A 72 -6.99 13.82 -3.58
N LEU A 73 -7.58 14.31 -2.50
CA LEU A 73 -8.93 13.93 -2.07
C LEU A 73 -9.99 14.40 -3.09
N ALA A 74 -9.89 15.63 -3.60
CA ALA A 74 -10.75 16.12 -4.67
C ALA A 74 -10.66 15.27 -5.95
N LYS A 75 -9.49 14.68 -6.23
CA LYS A 75 -9.25 13.73 -7.33
C LYS A 75 -9.55 12.27 -6.96
N LYS A 76 -10.27 12.04 -5.87
CA LYS A 76 -10.74 10.72 -5.41
C LYS A 76 -9.60 9.78 -4.98
N ALA A 77 -8.53 10.30 -4.40
CA ALA A 77 -7.58 9.47 -3.67
C ALA A 77 -8.31 8.78 -2.50
N ILE A 78 -8.01 7.51 -2.27
CA ILE A 78 -8.80 6.66 -1.37
C ILE A 78 -8.24 6.76 0.06
N ILE A 79 -9.08 7.17 1.01
CA ILE A 79 -8.80 7.00 2.44
C ILE A 79 -9.36 5.65 2.87
N SER A 80 -8.48 4.66 3.05
CA SER A 80 -8.87 3.36 3.61
C SER A 80 -8.74 3.34 5.13
N ARG A 81 -9.58 2.52 5.79
CA ARG A 81 -9.46 2.32 7.25
C ARG A 81 -8.08 1.77 7.62
N TYR A 82 -7.57 0.83 6.83
CA TYR A 82 -6.23 0.26 7.00
C TYR A 82 -5.10 1.28 6.85
N PHE A 83 -5.21 2.21 5.89
CA PHE A 83 -4.26 3.31 5.75
C PHE A 83 -4.21 4.16 7.02
N MET A 84 -5.35 4.50 7.59
CA MET A 84 -5.42 5.27 8.83
C MET A 84 -4.86 4.51 10.02
N GLN A 85 -5.15 3.22 10.17
CA GLN A 85 -4.56 2.35 11.20
C GLN A 85 -3.02 2.36 11.12
N ARG A 86 -2.48 2.19 9.91
CA ARG A 86 -1.02 2.21 9.67
C ARG A 86 -0.41 3.59 9.91
N LEU A 87 -1.10 4.66 9.52
CA LEU A 87 -0.67 6.02 9.78
C LEU A 87 -0.59 6.31 11.29
N MET A 88 -1.61 5.88 12.05
CA MET A 88 -1.68 6.08 13.50
C MET A 88 -0.53 5.40 14.25
N ILE A 89 -0.12 4.20 13.80
CA ILE A 89 1.00 3.47 14.40
C ILE A 89 2.32 4.22 14.20
N GLN A 90 2.49 4.88 13.05
CA GLN A 90 3.78 5.43 12.62
C GLN A 90 3.96 6.92 12.95
N PHE A 91 2.89 7.68 13.03
CA PHE A 91 2.91 9.11 13.33
C PHE A 91 3.57 9.42 14.69
N GLY A 92 4.46 10.43 14.73
CA GLY A 92 5.09 10.93 15.95
C GLY A 92 6.04 9.96 16.66
N THR A 93 6.30 8.78 16.09
CA THR A 93 7.19 7.76 16.67
C THR A 93 8.64 8.18 16.78
N TYR A 94 9.07 9.15 15.96
CA TYR A 94 10.44 9.65 15.91
C TYR A 94 10.58 11.08 16.47
N ASP A 95 9.55 11.60 17.14
CA ASP A 95 9.62 12.90 17.80
C ASP A 95 10.57 12.82 19.01
N PRO A 96 11.61 13.66 19.10
CA PRO A 96 12.60 13.58 20.18
C PRO A 96 12.00 13.71 21.58
N LYS A 97 10.97 14.56 21.75
CA LYS A 97 10.31 14.75 23.05
C LYS A 97 9.45 13.55 23.41
N LEU A 98 8.76 12.96 22.43
CA LEU A 98 7.98 11.73 22.65
C LEU A 98 8.89 10.53 22.94
N ILE A 99 10.05 10.42 22.26
CA ILE A 99 11.06 9.40 22.57
C ILE A 99 11.59 9.60 23.99
N GLU A 100 12.00 10.82 24.35
CA GLU A 100 12.50 11.13 25.70
C GLU A 100 11.47 10.80 26.78
N MET A 101 10.20 11.13 26.53
CA MET A 101 9.09 10.81 27.43
C MET A 101 8.89 9.30 27.57
N ARG A 102 8.89 8.53 26.47
CA ARG A 102 8.77 7.06 26.50
C ARG A 102 9.93 6.41 27.27
N SER A 103 11.15 6.89 27.06
CA SER A 103 12.35 6.44 27.77
C SER A 103 12.27 6.74 29.27
N ARG A 104 11.77 7.92 29.67
CA ARG A 104 11.60 8.29 31.09
C ARG A 104 10.62 7.40 31.85
N TYR A 105 9.56 6.93 31.19
CA TYR A 105 8.52 6.12 31.82
C TYR A 105 8.71 4.60 31.64
N ASN A 106 9.89 4.13 31.19
CA ASN A 106 10.21 2.70 30.99
C ASN A 106 9.13 1.92 30.22
N ILE A 107 8.44 2.58 29.29
CA ILE A 107 7.61 1.85 28.34
C ILE A 107 8.61 1.15 27.43
N ASN A 108 8.79 -0.17 27.59
CA ASN A 108 9.63 -1.01 26.72
C ASN A 108 9.25 -0.75 25.26
N THR A 109 9.92 0.20 24.64
CA THR A 109 9.71 0.63 23.27
C THR A 109 11.08 0.64 22.64
N ASP A 110 11.29 -0.31 21.74
CA ASP A 110 12.44 -0.29 20.86
C ASP A 110 12.42 1.05 20.12
N ILE A 111 13.33 1.95 20.50
CA ILE A 111 13.54 3.20 19.79
C ILE A 111 13.89 2.79 18.35
N PRO A 112 13.13 3.24 17.34
CA PRO A 112 13.40 2.84 15.97
C PRO A 112 14.81 3.26 15.58
N LYS A 113 15.68 2.30 15.20
CA LYS A 113 17.00 2.61 14.62
C LYS A 113 16.91 3.41 13.31
N GLU A 114 15.76 3.32 12.64
CA GLU A 114 15.48 3.98 11.37
C GLU A 114 14.17 4.74 11.47
N LYS A 115 14.12 5.88 10.80
CA LYS A 115 12.98 6.78 10.79
C LYS A 115 11.79 6.17 10.02
N PRO A 116 10.61 6.02 10.64
CA PRO A 116 9.44 5.51 9.94
C PRO A 116 8.86 6.48 8.90
N TRP A 117 8.18 5.93 7.89
CA TRP A 117 7.73 6.68 6.70
C TRP A 117 6.80 7.88 6.97
N ALA A 118 6.02 7.84 8.05
CA ALA A 118 5.06 8.89 8.42
C ALA A 118 5.42 9.61 9.74
N SER A 119 6.60 9.35 10.31
CA SER A 119 6.90 9.81 11.67
C SER A 119 6.96 11.33 11.81
N GLU A 120 7.38 12.02 10.76
CA GLU A 120 7.54 13.49 10.72
C GLU A 120 6.39 14.21 10.00
N LEU A 121 5.29 13.51 9.73
CA LEU A 121 4.15 14.12 9.05
C LEU A 121 3.73 15.41 9.80
N PRO A 122 3.58 16.55 9.11
CA PRO A 122 3.15 17.78 9.76
C PRO A 122 1.76 17.62 10.40
N LEU A 123 1.62 18.10 11.64
CA LEU A 123 0.38 18.01 12.41
C LEU A 123 -0.86 18.53 11.65
N PRO A 124 -0.81 19.65 10.90
CA PRO A 124 -1.97 20.11 10.13
C PRO A 124 -2.44 19.10 9.08
N ILE A 125 -1.49 18.38 8.45
CA ILE A 125 -1.80 17.37 7.44
C ILE A 125 -2.40 16.13 8.10
N PHE A 126 -1.84 15.70 9.23
CA PHE A 126 -2.37 14.61 10.03
C PHE A 126 -3.81 14.88 10.50
N ILE A 127 -4.07 16.07 11.06
CA ILE A 127 -5.42 16.48 11.50
C ILE A 127 -6.38 16.50 10.32
N LYS A 128 -5.95 17.01 9.15
CA LYS A 128 -6.78 17.02 7.94
C LYS A 128 -7.16 15.59 7.51
N LEU A 129 -6.20 14.67 7.46
CA LEU A 129 -6.47 13.27 7.12
C LEU A 129 -7.43 12.60 8.12
N LEU A 130 -7.26 12.86 9.41
CA LEU A 130 -8.16 12.34 10.45
C LEU A 130 -9.58 12.91 10.34
N ALA A 131 -9.72 14.20 10.05
CA ALA A 131 -11.01 14.84 9.87
C ALA A 131 -11.75 14.23 8.65
N GLU A 132 -11.05 14.06 7.54
CA GLU A 132 -11.64 13.46 6.33
C GLU A 132 -11.95 11.97 6.54
N ALA A 133 -11.08 11.23 7.21
CA ALA A 133 -11.33 9.84 7.57
C ALA A 133 -12.57 9.69 8.48
N SER A 134 -12.72 10.55 9.48
CA SER A 134 -13.89 10.54 10.38
C SER A 134 -15.19 10.90 9.67
N ASN A 135 -15.13 11.65 8.57
CA ASN A 135 -16.30 12.01 7.77
C ASN A 135 -16.68 10.89 6.77
N GLU A 136 -15.69 10.20 6.20
CA GLU A 136 -15.92 9.16 5.19
C GLU A 136 -16.13 7.75 5.76
N LEU A 137 -15.58 7.45 6.94
CA LEU A 137 -15.59 6.12 7.54
C LEU A 137 -16.40 6.12 8.84
N ASP A 138 -17.29 5.13 9.00
CA ASP A 138 -18.09 5.00 10.24
C ASP A 138 -17.22 4.78 11.49
N ASP A 139 -16.11 4.06 11.32
CA ASP A 139 -15.14 3.75 12.37
C ASP A 139 -13.74 3.58 11.76
N ILE A 140 -12.77 4.27 12.35
CA ILE A 140 -11.35 4.20 11.98
C ILE A 140 -10.68 2.97 12.62
N ALA A 141 -11.21 2.45 13.72
CA ALA A 141 -10.63 1.36 14.50
C ALA A 141 -9.13 1.59 14.77
N ILE A 142 -8.80 2.67 15.51
CA ILE A 142 -7.43 3.20 15.68
C ILE A 142 -6.39 2.15 16.14
N ARG A 143 -6.81 1.13 16.89
CA ARG A 143 -5.96 0.02 17.37
C ARG A 143 -6.14 -1.30 16.59
N GLY A 144 -6.93 -1.28 15.52
CA GLY A 144 -7.20 -2.41 14.66
C GLY A 144 -6.08 -2.66 13.65
N ASN A 145 -6.18 -3.80 12.97
CA ASN A 145 -5.28 -4.20 11.90
C ASN A 145 -6.10 -4.97 10.86
N ASP A 146 -6.61 -4.24 9.87
CA ASP A 146 -7.50 -4.81 8.85
C ASP A 146 -6.82 -5.89 8.00
N LEU A 147 -5.49 -5.86 7.86
CA LEU A 147 -4.74 -6.90 7.17
C LEU A 147 -4.70 -8.21 7.96
N GLU A 148 -4.63 -8.14 9.29
CA GLU A 148 -4.74 -9.32 10.16
C GLU A 148 -6.18 -9.84 10.22
N LEU A 149 -7.17 -8.94 10.21
CA LEU A 149 -8.57 -9.33 10.02
C LEU A 149 -8.76 -10.04 8.67
N PHE A 150 -8.20 -9.51 7.59
CA PHE A 150 -8.24 -10.14 6.27
C PHE A 150 -7.54 -11.50 6.28
N HIS A 151 -6.40 -11.63 6.98
CA HIS A 151 -5.71 -12.92 7.18
C HIS A 151 -6.63 -13.94 7.85
N TYR A 152 -7.31 -13.55 8.93
CA TYR A 152 -8.26 -14.41 9.61
C TYR A 152 -9.42 -14.83 8.69
N LEU A 153 -10.08 -13.87 8.02
CA LEU A 153 -11.25 -14.11 7.17
C LEU A 153 -10.92 -14.98 5.95
N THR A 154 -9.70 -14.90 5.42
CA THR A 154 -9.23 -15.69 4.27
C THR A 154 -8.52 -16.99 4.66
N ALA A 155 -8.51 -17.32 5.96
CA ALA A 155 -7.86 -18.51 6.49
C ALA A 155 -6.39 -18.66 6.09
N GLY A 156 -5.63 -17.57 6.07
CA GLY A 156 -4.23 -17.61 5.65
C GLY A 156 -3.31 -18.45 6.57
N ALA A 157 -3.77 -18.86 7.76
CA ALA A 157 -3.07 -19.81 8.61
C ALA A 157 -3.25 -21.28 8.19
N LEU A 158 -4.33 -21.59 7.45
CA LEU A 158 -4.60 -22.95 6.99
C LEU A 158 -3.79 -23.29 5.74
N THR A 159 -3.79 -24.57 5.35
CA THR A 159 -3.24 -24.99 4.05
C THR A 159 -4.12 -24.53 2.90
N ILE A 160 -3.55 -24.41 1.69
CA ILE A 160 -4.27 -23.87 0.53
C ILE A 160 -5.52 -24.68 0.16
N ASN A 161 -5.54 -25.98 0.43
CA ASN A 161 -6.68 -26.85 0.14
C ASN A 161 -7.85 -26.66 1.13
N GLN A 162 -7.59 -26.13 2.32
CA GLN A 162 -8.58 -25.96 3.40
C GLN A 162 -9.13 -24.53 3.47
N ALA A 163 -8.36 -23.55 3.00
CA ALA A 163 -8.76 -22.15 3.04
C ALA A 163 -10.01 -21.77 2.21
N PRO A 164 -10.32 -22.40 1.05
CA PRO A 164 -11.46 -21.99 0.24
C PRO A 164 -12.80 -22.05 0.98
N ALA A 165 -13.03 -23.09 1.79
CA ALA A 165 -14.26 -23.24 2.55
C ALA A 165 -14.47 -22.07 3.54
N VAL A 166 -13.43 -21.76 4.32
CA VAL A 166 -13.48 -20.67 5.32
C VAL A 166 -13.61 -19.30 4.66
N LEU A 167 -12.92 -19.07 3.52
CA LEU A 167 -13.04 -17.83 2.77
C LEU A 167 -14.48 -17.61 2.28
N LEU A 168 -15.11 -18.65 1.73
CA LEU A 168 -16.49 -18.58 1.24
C LEU A 168 -17.51 -18.35 2.37
N GLU A 169 -17.30 -18.98 3.53
CA GLU A 169 -18.13 -18.73 4.73
C GLU A 169 -18.05 -17.26 5.19
N ASN A 170 -16.88 -16.64 5.03
CA ASN A 170 -16.61 -15.27 5.45
C ASN A 170 -16.78 -14.23 4.33
N LEU A 171 -17.27 -14.61 3.15
CA LEU A 171 -17.29 -13.75 1.96
C LEU A 171 -17.95 -12.39 2.23
N LYS A 172 -19.09 -12.38 2.93
CA LYS A 172 -19.82 -11.14 3.27
C LYS A 172 -18.99 -10.19 4.14
N ASN A 173 -18.20 -10.73 5.07
CA ASN A 173 -17.32 -9.93 5.93
C ASN A 173 -16.12 -9.39 5.13
N ILE A 174 -15.61 -10.16 4.17
CA ILE A 174 -14.55 -9.72 3.26
C ILE A 174 -15.06 -8.62 2.32
N GLU A 175 -16.28 -8.78 1.79
CA GLU A 175 -16.95 -7.76 0.98
C GLU A 175 -17.16 -6.47 1.77
N ASP A 176 -17.65 -6.54 3.01
CA ASP A 176 -17.78 -5.37 3.89
C ASP A 176 -16.42 -4.69 4.11
N LEU A 177 -15.39 -5.48 4.41
CA LEU A 177 -14.03 -4.97 4.65
C LEU A 177 -13.48 -4.22 3.42
N ILE A 178 -13.63 -4.79 2.21
CA ILE A 178 -13.15 -4.16 0.97
C ILE A 178 -14.03 -2.98 0.59
N LEU A 179 -15.35 -3.14 0.53
CA LEU A 179 -16.26 -2.14 -0.03
C LEU A 179 -16.54 -1.00 0.94
N ASN A 180 -16.94 -1.31 2.17
CA ASN A 180 -17.40 -0.32 3.15
C ASN A 180 -16.23 0.25 3.94
N LYS A 181 -15.23 -0.56 4.28
CA LYS A 181 -14.03 -0.10 5.00
C LYS A 181 -12.88 0.29 4.06
N LYS A 182 -13.15 0.24 2.73
CA LYS A 182 -12.23 0.59 1.64
C LYS A 182 -10.88 -0.11 1.77
N PHE A 183 -10.84 -1.35 2.27
CA PHE A 183 -9.59 -2.05 2.58
C PHE A 183 -8.70 -2.16 1.35
N ILE A 184 -7.50 -1.60 1.45
CA ILE A 184 -6.44 -1.64 0.43
C ILE A 184 -5.14 -1.96 1.16
N PRO A 185 -4.46 -3.07 0.84
CA PRO A 185 -3.13 -3.34 1.39
C PRO A 185 -2.14 -2.27 0.90
N PHE A 186 -1.10 -1.99 1.70
CA PHE A 186 -0.02 -1.12 1.22
C PHE A 186 0.66 -1.80 0.01
N PRO A 187 1.29 -1.01 -0.87
CA PRO A 187 1.90 -1.59 -2.06
C PRO A 187 3.04 -2.55 -1.68
N PRO A 188 3.34 -3.54 -2.53
CA PRO A 188 4.55 -4.34 -2.39
C PRO A 188 5.80 -3.48 -2.57
N ARG A 189 6.89 -3.88 -1.92
CA ARG A 189 8.18 -3.18 -2.04
C ARG A 189 8.74 -3.31 -3.46
N PRO A 190 9.27 -2.22 -4.08
CA PRO A 190 9.90 -2.32 -5.39
C PRO A 190 11.12 -3.25 -5.38
N LYS A 191 11.25 -4.08 -6.41
CA LYS A 191 12.25 -5.18 -6.46
C LYS A 191 13.70 -4.73 -6.39
N ASP A 192 13.97 -3.51 -6.84
CA ASP A 192 15.34 -2.98 -6.89
C ASP A 192 15.85 -2.48 -5.53
N THR A 193 14.98 -2.47 -4.51
CA THR A 193 15.38 -2.03 -3.18
C THR A 193 16.24 -3.10 -2.47
N PRO A 194 17.31 -2.71 -1.74
CA PRO A 194 18.14 -3.65 -0.99
C PRO A 194 17.32 -4.52 -0.02
N ALA A 195 16.27 -3.95 0.58
CA ALA A 195 15.38 -4.65 1.50
C ALA A 195 14.50 -5.71 0.81
N TYR A 196 14.19 -5.56 -0.49
CA TYR A 196 13.53 -6.62 -1.28
C TYR A 196 14.49 -7.77 -1.60
N LYS A 197 15.76 -7.45 -1.89
CA LYS A 197 16.80 -8.42 -2.29
C LYS A 197 17.38 -9.22 -1.14
N SER A 198 17.07 -8.86 0.12
CA SER A 198 17.42 -9.68 1.28
C SER A 198 16.72 -11.03 1.15
N PRO A 199 17.46 -12.12 0.88
CA PRO A 199 16.87 -13.44 0.78
C PRO A 199 16.31 -13.79 2.16
N SER A 200 15.09 -14.31 2.17
CA SER A 200 14.50 -15.01 3.29
C SER A 200 15.56 -15.80 4.08
N GLY A 201 15.88 -15.41 5.33
CA GLY A 201 16.72 -16.28 6.17
C GLY A 201 17.57 -15.70 7.32
N GLY A 202 17.49 -14.42 7.71
CA GLY A 202 18.35 -13.95 8.81
C GLY A 202 17.76 -12.90 9.76
N ALA A 203 17.05 -11.90 9.23
CA ALA A 203 16.38 -10.90 10.06
C ALA A 203 14.88 -11.02 9.82
N THR A 204 14.11 -11.34 10.87
CA THR A 204 12.67 -11.15 10.87
C THR A 204 12.38 -9.69 10.54
N GLU A 205 11.87 -9.42 9.33
CA GLU A 205 11.40 -8.08 8.98
C GLU A 205 10.30 -7.69 9.96
N ASN A 206 10.46 -6.54 10.62
CA ASN A 206 9.47 -6.05 11.57
C ASN A 206 8.14 -5.82 10.84
N TYR A 207 7.04 -6.23 11.47
CA TYR A 207 5.69 -5.91 11.02
C TYR A 207 5.01 -5.02 12.06
N PRO A 208 4.45 -3.85 11.68
CA PRO A 208 4.53 -3.21 10.37
C PRO A 208 5.94 -2.83 9.91
N SER A 209 6.16 -2.78 8.60
CA SER A 209 7.43 -2.31 8.04
C SER A 209 7.64 -0.82 8.33
N ARG A 210 8.92 -0.41 8.45
CA ARG A 210 9.27 0.98 8.78
C ARG A 210 9.10 1.94 7.61
N ASP A 211 9.39 1.48 6.41
CA ASP A 211 9.22 2.26 5.18
C ASP A 211 7.77 2.22 4.63
N GLY A 212 6.91 1.47 5.31
CA GLY A 212 5.46 1.49 5.13
C GLY A 212 4.91 0.45 4.15
N TYR A 213 5.73 -0.06 3.23
CA TYR A 213 5.33 -1.09 2.27
C TYR A 213 4.88 -2.39 2.95
N GLU A 214 4.09 -3.23 2.29
CA GLU A 214 3.84 -4.56 2.83
C GLU A 214 5.06 -5.47 2.71
N ASN A 215 5.26 -6.30 3.73
CA ASN A 215 6.32 -7.30 3.70
C ASN A 215 5.89 -8.51 2.86
N ASN A 216 6.86 -9.33 2.45
CA ASN A 216 6.61 -10.47 1.57
C ASN A 216 5.57 -11.45 2.13
N ARG A 217 5.53 -11.65 3.46
CA ARG A 217 4.54 -12.53 4.10
C ARG A 217 3.12 -12.02 3.87
N GLN A 218 2.89 -10.72 4.06
CA GLN A 218 1.57 -10.13 3.89
C GLN A 218 1.16 -9.96 2.43
N VAL A 219 2.09 -9.64 1.54
CA VAL A 219 1.78 -9.57 0.10
C VAL A 219 1.37 -10.97 -0.41
N ASN A 220 2.05 -12.03 0.05
CA ASN A 220 1.69 -13.42 -0.27
C ASN A 220 0.32 -13.85 0.29
N LEU A 221 -0.13 -13.24 1.40
CA LEU A 221 -1.47 -13.47 1.93
C LEU A 221 -2.54 -12.97 0.95
N ILE A 222 -2.37 -11.75 0.44
CA ILE A 222 -3.31 -11.15 -0.52
C ILE A 222 -3.30 -11.92 -1.84
N SER A 223 -2.13 -12.28 -2.37
CA SER A 223 -2.04 -13.06 -3.62
C SER A 223 -2.72 -14.42 -3.48
N ARG A 224 -2.56 -15.09 -2.34
CA ARG A 224 -3.24 -16.35 -2.02
C ARG A 224 -4.76 -16.19 -1.98
N ALA A 225 -5.28 -15.11 -1.39
CA ALA A 225 -6.72 -14.86 -1.36
C ALA A 225 -7.29 -14.65 -2.78
N ILE A 226 -6.58 -13.91 -3.63
CA ILE A 226 -6.95 -13.72 -5.05
C ILE A 226 -6.91 -15.05 -5.81
N LEU A 227 -5.89 -15.88 -5.55
CA LEU A 227 -5.78 -17.20 -6.17
C LEU A 227 -6.97 -18.11 -5.82
N ILE A 228 -7.46 -18.05 -4.58
CA ILE A 228 -8.61 -18.83 -4.12
C ILE A 228 -9.93 -18.27 -4.68
N HIS A 229 -10.09 -16.94 -4.65
CA HIS A 229 -11.31 -16.28 -5.11
C HIS A 229 -10.98 -15.04 -5.96
N PRO A 230 -10.84 -15.20 -7.29
CA PRO A 230 -10.43 -14.12 -8.18
C PRO A 230 -11.39 -12.91 -8.20
N ASP A 231 -12.67 -13.12 -7.88
CA ASP A 231 -13.68 -12.06 -7.87
C ASP A 231 -13.42 -10.98 -6.81
N LEU A 232 -12.55 -11.23 -5.83
CA LEU A 232 -12.06 -10.20 -4.90
C LEU A 232 -11.44 -9.02 -5.65
N VAL A 233 -10.80 -9.26 -6.80
CA VAL A 233 -10.25 -8.21 -7.67
C VAL A 233 -11.33 -7.23 -8.14
N ILE A 234 -12.55 -7.73 -8.39
CA ILE A 234 -13.67 -6.89 -8.81
C ILE A 234 -14.07 -5.95 -7.68
N LEU A 235 -14.04 -6.42 -6.43
CA LEU A 235 -14.35 -5.60 -5.25
C LEU A 235 -13.35 -4.45 -5.09
N TRP A 236 -12.05 -4.72 -5.23
CA TRP A 236 -11.02 -3.68 -5.19
C TRP A 236 -11.14 -2.67 -6.33
N LYS A 237 -11.44 -3.13 -7.55
CA LYS A 237 -11.69 -2.24 -8.68
C LYS A 237 -12.92 -1.35 -8.46
N LYS A 238 -13.98 -1.86 -7.82
CA LYS A 238 -15.18 -1.07 -7.49
C LYS A 238 -14.88 0.12 -6.58
N ILE A 239 -13.94 -0.01 -5.63
CA ILE A 239 -13.54 1.10 -4.76
C ILE A 239 -12.47 2.01 -5.40
N GLY A 240 -11.96 1.67 -6.58
CA GLY A 240 -11.01 2.49 -7.33
C GLY A 240 -9.54 2.05 -7.26
N TYR A 241 -9.26 0.86 -6.73
CA TYR A 241 -7.92 0.26 -6.75
C TYR A 241 -7.72 -0.51 -8.06
N ASN A 242 -7.33 0.22 -9.11
CA ASN A 242 -7.21 -0.31 -10.47
C ASN A 242 -5.92 -1.11 -10.68
N GLU A 243 -4.89 -0.76 -9.89
CA GLU A 243 -3.54 -1.28 -9.96
C GLU A 243 -3.39 -2.64 -9.26
N ILE A 244 -4.43 -3.15 -8.58
CA ILE A 244 -4.41 -4.46 -7.88
C ILE A 244 -3.88 -5.59 -8.77
N CYS A 245 -4.23 -5.59 -10.07
CA CYS A 245 -3.73 -6.59 -11.00
C CYS A 245 -2.22 -6.41 -11.24
N SER A 246 -1.74 -5.20 -11.54
CA SER A 246 -0.30 -4.98 -11.75
C SER A 246 0.52 -5.28 -10.50
N ASP A 247 -0.02 -5.00 -9.32
CA ASP A 247 0.69 -5.13 -8.05
C ASP A 247 0.84 -6.59 -7.60
N PHE A 248 -0.14 -7.45 -7.91
CA PHE A 248 -0.18 -8.83 -7.42
C PHE A 248 -0.08 -9.91 -8.50
N ASN A 249 -0.18 -9.57 -9.80
CA ASN A 249 -0.23 -10.56 -10.88
C ASN A 249 0.93 -11.55 -10.84
N GLU A 250 2.15 -11.07 -10.62
CA GLU A 250 3.32 -11.95 -10.55
C GLU A 250 3.22 -12.97 -9.41
N LEU A 251 2.83 -12.53 -8.21
CA LEU A 251 2.70 -13.40 -7.04
C LEU A 251 1.54 -14.37 -7.17
N VAL A 252 0.45 -13.95 -7.83
CA VAL A 252 -0.67 -14.84 -8.14
C VAL A 252 -0.26 -15.89 -9.16
N VAL A 253 0.50 -15.51 -10.19
CA VAL A 253 1.04 -16.46 -11.19
C VAL A 253 2.02 -17.43 -10.53
N GLU A 254 2.94 -16.94 -9.70
CA GLU A 254 3.86 -17.78 -8.92
C GLU A 254 3.12 -18.76 -8.01
N GLY A 255 2.11 -18.26 -7.27
CA GLY A 255 1.24 -19.09 -6.43
C GLY A 255 0.48 -20.15 -7.24
N THR A 256 -0.01 -19.78 -8.43
CA THR A 256 -0.68 -20.72 -9.34
C THR A 256 0.27 -21.84 -9.75
N LEU A 257 1.51 -21.50 -10.14
CA LEU A 257 2.53 -22.48 -10.50
C LEU A 257 2.86 -23.42 -9.34
N LEU A 258 2.96 -22.91 -8.11
CA LEU A 258 3.20 -23.72 -6.91
C LEU A 258 2.04 -24.67 -6.59
N VAL A 259 0.80 -24.27 -6.86
CA VAL A 259 -0.38 -25.15 -6.70
C VAL A 259 -0.42 -26.22 -7.79
N CYS A 260 -0.12 -25.83 -9.04
CA CYS A 260 -0.09 -26.75 -10.17
C CYS A 260 1.08 -27.71 -10.12
N PHE A 261 2.25 -27.28 -9.64
CA PHE A 261 3.52 -28.02 -9.60
C PHE A 261 4.17 -27.92 -8.21
N PRO A 262 3.54 -28.49 -7.17
CA PRO A 262 4.07 -28.41 -5.82
C PRO A 262 5.41 -29.17 -5.71
N PRO A 263 6.43 -28.61 -5.03
CA PRO A 263 7.70 -29.30 -4.82
C PRO A 263 7.53 -30.59 -3.99
N SER A 264 6.51 -30.63 -3.13
CA SER A 264 6.08 -31.80 -2.37
C SER A 264 4.57 -32.01 -2.57
N PRO A 265 4.15 -32.78 -3.58
CA PRO A 265 2.74 -32.98 -3.89
C PRO A 265 2.00 -33.68 -2.75
N PRO A 266 0.84 -33.17 -2.30
CA PRO A 266 0.00 -33.88 -1.34
C PRO A 266 -0.62 -35.13 -1.95
N ASN A 267 -1.03 -36.10 -1.12
CA ASN A 267 -1.54 -37.41 -1.55
C ASN A 267 -2.73 -37.35 -2.53
N ASN A 268 -3.48 -36.25 -2.54
CA ASN A 268 -4.63 -36.02 -3.41
C ASN A 268 -4.31 -35.17 -4.66
N TRP A 269 -3.05 -34.78 -4.87
CA TRP A 269 -2.65 -34.01 -6.04
C TRP A 269 -2.58 -34.90 -7.28
N LYS A 270 -3.13 -34.39 -8.39
CA LYS A 270 -3.06 -35.02 -9.70
C LYS A 270 -2.26 -34.11 -10.62
N THR A 271 -1.33 -34.69 -11.38
CA THR A 271 -0.56 -33.94 -12.37
C THR A 271 -1.49 -33.28 -13.38
N PRO A 272 -1.37 -31.96 -13.63
CA PRO A 272 -2.10 -31.31 -14.71
C PRO A 272 -1.78 -32.03 -16.03
N LEU A 273 -2.81 -32.56 -16.71
CA LEU A 273 -2.63 -33.21 -18.01
C LEU A 273 -1.98 -32.22 -18.97
N ASN A 274 -0.88 -32.62 -19.61
CA ASN A 274 -0.23 -31.83 -20.66
C ASN A 274 -1.28 -31.42 -21.70
N CYS A 275 -1.32 -30.13 -22.05
CA CYS A 275 -1.98 -29.64 -23.25
C CYS A 275 -1.21 -30.13 -24.49
N SER A 276 -1.15 -31.44 -24.69
CA SER A 276 -0.54 -32.11 -25.85
C SER A 276 -1.52 -33.10 -26.46
N ASN A 277 -2.76 -32.66 -26.70
CA ASN A 277 -3.77 -33.38 -27.48
C ASN A 277 -4.50 -32.42 -28.43
N HIS A 278 -3.72 -31.71 -29.23
CA HIS A 278 -4.18 -31.17 -30.51
C HIS A 278 -3.16 -31.61 -31.57
N GLU A 279 -3.28 -32.86 -32.00
CA GLU A 279 -2.93 -33.30 -33.35
C GLU A 279 -4.22 -33.40 -34.17
#